data_AF-V5FPZ4-F1
#
_entry.id   AF-V5FPZ4-F1
#
_cell.length_a   1.000
_cell.length_b   1.000
_cell.length_c   1.000
_cell.angle_alpha   90.00
_cell.angle_beta   90.00
_cell.angle_gamma   90.00
#
_symmetry.space_group_name_H-M   'P 1'
#
loop_
_entity.id
_entity.type
_entity.pdbx_description
1 polymer ?
#
loop_
_entity_poly.entity_id
_entity_poly.type
_entity_poly.pdbx_seq_one_letter_code
_entity_poly.pdbx_strand_id
1 'polypeptide(L)'
;MKKIFVLLAVCLLSSCNVTNSDGSSVFTYSSCKITDSDAPFRYQQQHDLKQCWNAKGDGYTSKSRAVDWCDEKVHDYVSEKYPTNYTVEFKVESTYCK
;
A
#
# COMPACT_ATOMS: atom_id res chain seq x y z
N MET A 1 0.43 -15.28 -56.93
CA MET A 1 -0.38 -14.70 -55.85
C MET A 1 -0.41 -15.65 -54.65
N LYS A 2 0.32 -15.25 -53.60
CA LYS A 2 0.02 -15.41 -52.16
C LYS A 2 -0.89 -16.57 -51.74
N LYS A 3 -0.29 -17.65 -51.21
CA LYS A 3 -0.87 -18.37 -50.07
C LYS A 3 0.12 -18.26 -48.92
N ILE A 4 -0.06 -17.18 -48.17
CA ILE A 4 0.76 -16.79 -47.03
C ILE A 4 0.53 -17.81 -45.91
N PHE A 5 1.65 -18.30 -45.39
CA PHE A 5 1.80 -19.09 -44.18
C PHE A 5 0.95 -18.51 -43.04
N VAL A 6 -0.09 -19.22 -42.61
CA VAL A 6 -0.77 -18.96 -41.34
C VAL A 6 0.00 -19.70 -40.25
N LEU A 7 1.18 -19.16 -39.95
CA LEU A 7 1.89 -19.35 -38.69
C LEU A 7 1.10 -18.60 -37.60
N LEU A 8 -0.01 -19.17 -37.14
CA LEU A 8 -0.66 -18.73 -35.90
C LEU A 8 0.01 -19.47 -34.72
N ALA A 9 1.31 -19.26 -34.60
CA ALA A 9 2.08 -19.65 -33.44
C ALA A 9 1.84 -18.60 -32.34
N VAL A 10 1.31 -19.06 -31.23
CA VAL A 10 1.74 -18.69 -29.88
C VAL A 10 1.83 -17.18 -29.62
N CYS A 11 0.71 -16.60 -29.19
CA CYS A 11 0.75 -15.57 -28.15
C CYS A 11 0.05 -16.13 -26.92
N LEU A 12 0.73 -17.04 -26.22
CA LEU A 12 0.48 -17.30 -24.81
C LEU A 12 0.70 -15.96 -24.09
N LEU A 13 -0.39 -15.23 -23.88
CA LEU A 13 -0.44 -14.11 -22.95
C LEU A 13 -0.31 -14.68 -21.54
N SER A 14 0.90 -15.13 -21.17
CA SER A 14 1.25 -15.22 -19.77
C SER A 14 1.29 -13.78 -19.27
N SER A 15 0.18 -13.30 -18.69
CA SER A 15 0.21 -12.07 -17.92
C SER A 15 1.22 -12.29 -16.81
N CYS A 16 2.42 -11.72 -16.98
CA CYS A 16 3.40 -11.61 -15.91
C CYS A 16 2.85 -10.59 -14.90
N ASN A 17 1.81 -10.97 -14.16
CA ASN A 17 1.43 -10.27 -12.95
C ASN A 17 2.53 -10.54 -11.93
N VAL A 18 3.52 -9.63 -11.92
CA VAL A 18 4.58 -9.67 -10.92
C VAL A 18 3.97 -9.21 -9.61
N THR A 19 3.76 -10.15 -8.71
CA THR A 19 3.24 -9.90 -7.37
C THR A 19 4.32 -10.13 -6.33
N ASN A 20 4.23 -9.41 -5.21
CA ASN A 20 5.00 -9.71 -4.02
C ASN A 20 4.54 -11.05 -3.43
N SER A 21 5.32 -11.60 -2.49
CA SER A 21 5.00 -12.87 -1.82
C SER A 21 3.68 -12.85 -1.02
N ASP A 22 3.16 -11.67 -0.72
CA ASP A 22 1.88 -11.47 -0.02
C ASP A 22 0.68 -11.27 -0.98
N GLY A 23 0.90 -11.32 -2.30
CA GLY A 23 -0.14 -11.14 -3.31
C GLY A 23 -0.39 -9.69 -3.74
N SER A 24 0.26 -8.71 -3.12
CA SER A 24 0.22 -7.31 -3.60
C SER A 24 0.97 -7.16 -4.92
N SER A 25 0.63 -6.14 -5.73
CA SER A 25 1.35 -5.86 -6.96
C SER A 25 2.67 -5.14 -6.66
N VAL A 26 3.76 -5.57 -7.31
CA VAL A 26 5.07 -4.88 -7.15
C VAL A 26 5.07 -3.46 -7.72
N PHE A 27 4.05 -3.10 -8.51
CA PHE A 27 3.94 -1.82 -9.21
C PHE A 27 3.01 -0.83 -8.52
N THR A 28 2.46 -1.18 -7.35
CA THR A 28 1.55 -0.33 -6.60
C THR A 28 2.03 -0.11 -5.18
N TYR A 29 1.43 0.86 -4.51
CA TYR A 29 1.51 1.08 -3.08
C TYR A 29 0.25 0.48 -2.46
N SER A 30 0.42 -0.59 -1.68
CA SER A 30 -0.64 -1.47 -1.19
C SER A 30 -0.90 -1.36 0.31
N SER A 31 -0.02 -0.71 1.07
CA SER A 31 -0.27 -0.44 2.48
C SER A 31 0.26 0.91 2.95
N CYS A 32 -0.24 1.32 4.12
CA CYS A 32 0.12 2.50 4.88
C CYS A 32 0.44 2.05 6.31
N LYS A 33 1.56 2.50 6.88
CA LYS A 33 1.92 2.19 8.28
C LYS A 33 2.55 3.38 8.98
N ILE A 34 2.29 3.49 10.28
CA ILE A 34 2.98 4.42 11.15
C ILE A 34 4.40 3.90 11.39
N THR A 35 5.38 4.79 11.31
CA THR A 35 6.81 4.50 11.52
C THR A 35 7.41 5.21 12.71
N ASP A 36 6.79 6.30 13.15
CA ASP A 36 7.19 7.03 14.35
C ASP A 36 5.95 7.59 15.05
N SER A 37 6.03 7.74 16.38
CA SER A 37 4.96 8.31 17.20
C SER A 37 5.58 9.06 18.38
N ASP A 38 5.23 10.33 18.52
CA ASP A 38 5.63 11.17 19.66
C ASP A 38 4.70 11.02 20.87
N ALA A 39 3.81 10.01 20.88
CA ALA A 39 2.82 9.83 21.94
C ALA A 39 3.50 9.79 23.33
N PRO A 40 2.90 10.42 24.36
CA PRO A 40 3.56 10.63 25.65
C PRO A 40 3.78 9.34 26.43
N PHE A 41 2.93 8.33 26.22
CA PHE A 41 3.04 7.05 26.90
C PHE A 41 3.54 5.95 25.98
N ARG A 42 4.49 5.14 26.47
CA ARG A 42 5.07 4.02 25.71
C ARG A 42 4.03 3.04 25.16
N TYR A 43 2.95 2.79 25.88
CA TYR A 43 1.89 1.87 25.41
C TYR A 43 1.14 2.44 24.19
N GLN A 44 1.01 3.77 24.09
CA GLN A 44 0.40 4.45 22.95
C GLN A 44 1.35 4.40 21.76
N GLN A 45 2.64 4.73 21.96
CA GLN A 45 3.66 4.59 20.91
C GLN A 45 3.67 3.16 20.34
N GLN A 46 3.67 2.16 21.21
CA GLN A 46 3.61 0.76 20.78
C GLN A 46 2.31 0.39 20.06
N HIS A 47 1.19 1.03 20.41
CA HIS A 47 -0.08 0.82 19.73
C HIS A 47 -0.09 1.49 18.35
N ASP A 48 0.43 2.71 18.24
CA ASP A 48 0.56 3.47 16.99
C ASP A 48 1.48 2.76 16.01
N LEU A 49 2.66 2.31 16.45
CA LEU A 49 3.63 1.59 15.62
C LEU A 49 3.13 0.22 15.12
N LYS A 50 2.02 -0.29 15.68
CA LYS A 50 1.34 -1.50 15.20
C LYS A 50 0.26 -1.20 14.15
N GLN A 51 -0.08 0.06 13.95
CA GLN A 51 -1.10 0.41 12.97
C GLN A 51 -0.57 0.24 11.55
N CYS A 52 -1.36 -0.49 10.77
CA CYS A 52 -1.10 -0.74 9.37
C CYS A 52 -2.44 -0.95 8.66
N TRP A 53 -2.62 -0.29 7.52
CA TRP A 53 -3.83 -0.37 6.70
C TRP A 53 -3.50 -0.82 5.29
N ASN A 54 -4.30 -1.72 4.75
CA ASN A 54 -4.20 -2.14 3.35
C ASN A 54 -5.08 -1.24 2.47
N ALA A 55 -4.51 -0.80 1.35
CA ALA A 55 -5.28 -0.15 0.29
C ALA A 55 -6.29 -1.14 -0.30
N LYS A 56 -7.41 -0.62 -0.82
CA LYS A 56 -8.42 -1.46 -1.49
C LYS A 56 -7.92 -1.91 -2.86
N GLY A 57 -8.33 -3.10 -3.29
CA GLY A 57 -7.94 -3.66 -4.57
C GLY A 57 -6.43 -3.85 -4.68
N ASP A 58 -5.87 -3.58 -5.85
CA ASP A 58 -4.42 -3.75 -6.10
C ASP A 58 -3.57 -2.62 -5.51
N GLY A 59 -4.17 -1.61 -4.87
CA GLY A 59 -3.49 -0.43 -4.33
C GLY A 59 -3.35 0.72 -5.34
N TYR A 60 -2.46 1.66 -5.02
CA TYR A 60 -2.29 2.90 -5.78
C TYR A 60 -1.04 2.83 -6.66
N THR A 61 -1.15 3.10 -7.96
CA THR A 61 0.02 3.20 -8.86
C THR A 61 0.79 4.52 -8.70
N SER A 62 0.11 5.57 -8.26
CA SER A 62 0.71 6.89 -8.01
C SER A 62 1.12 7.02 -6.54
N LYS A 63 2.40 7.34 -6.32
CA LYS A 63 2.92 7.60 -4.96
C LYS A 63 2.18 8.75 -4.27
N SER A 64 1.89 9.83 -4.99
CA SER A 64 1.18 10.99 -4.42
C SER A 64 -0.19 10.59 -3.90
N ARG A 65 -0.98 9.86 -4.70
CA ARG A 65 -2.31 9.39 -4.27
C ARG A 65 -2.23 8.42 -3.10
N ALA A 66 -1.21 7.57 -3.07
CA ALA A 66 -0.98 6.67 -1.95
C ALA A 66 -0.66 7.45 -0.67
N VAL A 67 0.17 8.50 -0.76
CA VAL A 67 0.50 9.37 0.36
C VAL A 67 -0.74 10.12 0.84
N ASP A 68 -1.53 10.72 -0.06
CA ASP A 68 -2.76 11.43 0.30
C ASP A 68 -3.75 10.51 1.04
N TRP A 69 -3.91 9.27 0.55
CA TRP A 69 -4.73 8.26 1.21
C TRP A 69 -4.19 7.85 2.60
N CYS A 70 -2.87 7.68 2.70
CA CYS A 70 -2.23 7.28 3.95
C CYS A 70 -2.32 8.41 4.99
N ASP A 71 -2.18 9.66 4.56
CA ASP A 71 -2.39 10.85 5.39
C ASP A 71 -3.81 10.88 5.96
N GLU A 72 -4.84 10.70 5.11
CA GLU A 72 -6.24 10.62 5.54
C GLU A 72 -6.47 9.49 6.56
N LYS A 73 -5.93 8.29 6.30
CA LYS A 73 -6.05 7.14 7.22
C LYS A 73 -5.39 7.39 8.57
N VAL A 74 -4.22 8.00 8.57
CA VAL A 74 -3.49 8.33 9.78
C VAL A 74 -4.19 9.45 10.54
N HIS A 75 -4.71 10.46 9.85
CA HIS A 75 -5.48 11.54 10.43
C HIS A 75 -6.77 11.02 11.10
N ASP A 76 -7.52 10.15 10.42
CA ASP A 76 -8.70 9.47 10.99
C ASP A 76 -8.33 8.75 12.29
N TYR A 77 -7.27 7.92 12.25
CA TYR A 77 -6.81 7.15 13.40
C TYR A 77 -6.42 8.04 14.60
N VAL A 78 -5.61 9.07 14.35
CA VAL A 78 -5.11 9.97 15.39
C VAL A 78 -6.27 10.77 16.00
N SER A 79 -7.13 11.34 15.17
CA SER A 79 -8.26 12.19 15.61
C SER A 79 -9.30 11.41 16.43
N GLU A 80 -9.53 10.13 16.11
CA GLU A 80 -10.44 9.28 16.88
C GLU A 80 -9.87 8.86 18.24
N LYS A 81 -8.56 8.62 18.30
CA LYS A 81 -7.93 8.00 19.48
C LYS A 81 -7.42 8.99 20.51
N TYR A 82 -7.08 10.20 20.09
CA TYR A 82 -6.34 11.12 20.95
C TYR A 82 -6.92 12.54 20.91
N PRO A 83 -7.28 13.10 22.07
CA PRO A 83 -7.86 14.44 22.17
C PRO A 83 -6.84 15.58 22.09
N THR A 84 -5.54 15.26 22.04
CA THR A 84 -4.43 16.23 22.06
C THR A 84 -3.58 16.10 20.80
N ASN A 85 -3.07 17.23 20.30
CA ASN A 85 -2.13 17.26 19.18
C ASN A 85 -0.83 16.53 19.55
N TYR A 86 -0.64 15.36 18.97
CA TYR A 86 0.61 14.62 18.95
C TYR A 86 0.83 14.14 17.51
N THR A 87 2.09 14.01 17.11
CA THR A 87 2.52 13.79 15.73
C THR A 87 2.92 12.34 15.53
N VAL A 88 2.57 11.81 14.37
CA VAL A 88 3.03 10.51 13.91
C VAL A 88 3.64 10.65 12.51
N GLU A 89 4.65 9.85 12.22
CA GLU A 89 5.18 9.71 10.86
C GLU A 89 4.66 8.43 10.24
N PHE A 90 4.43 8.45 8.93
CA PHE A 90 3.95 7.29 8.20
C PHE A 90 4.70 7.06 6.89
N LYS A 91 4.54 5.85 6.33
CA LYS A 91 4.99 5.53 4.98
C LYS A 91 3.99 4.65 4.25
N VAL A 92 4.08 4.70 2.93
CA VAL A 92 3.40 3.76 2.03
C VAL A 92 4.35 2.68 1.55
N GLU A 93 3.89 1.44 1.47
CA GLU A 93 4.67 0.28 1.02
C GLU A 93 3.95 -0.47 -0.10
N SER A 94 4.71 -1.16 -0.95
CA SER A 94 4.17 -1.99 -2.03
C SER A 94 3.69 -3.36 -1.57
N THR A 95 3.89 -3.71 -0.30
CA THR A 95 3.45 -4.96 0.33
C THR A 95 2.19 -4.71 1.17
N TYR A 96 1.41 -5.75 1.43
CA TYR A 96 0.33 -5.72 2.40
C TYR A 96 0.86 -5.77 3.84
N CYS A 97 0.08 -5.20 4.76
CA CYS A 97 0.21 -5.40 6.20
C CYS A 97 0.07 -6.88 6.56
N LYS A 98 0.80 -7.33 7.59
CA LYS A 98 0.81 -8.70 8.11
C LYS A 98 0.32 -8.76 9.54
#